data_AF-A0A1F2QV58-F1
#
_entry.id   AF-A0A1F2QV58-F1
#
_cell.length_a   1.000
_cell.length_b   1.000
_cell.length_c   1.000
_cell.angle_alpha   90.00
_cell.angle_beta   90.00
_cell.angle_gamma   90.00
#
_symmetry.space_group_name_H-M   'P 1'
#
loop_
_entity.id
_entity.type
_entity.pdbx_description
1 polymer ?
#
loop_
_entity_poly.entity_id
_entity_poly.type
_entity_poly.pdbx_seq_one_letter_code
_entity_poly.pdbx_strand_id
1 'polypeptide(L)' 'MNLTLSVDERIVRKARKAAESMGMSLNQAVRRFLEELAGGDSADRDIAELTELSERSEGRSRGWRFNREEIHERP' A
#
# COMPACT_ATOMS: atom_id res chain seq x y z
N MET A 1 7.18 -0.25 22.89
CA MET A 1 6.82 0.98 23.65
C MET A 1 5.31 0.98 23.86
N ASN A 2 4.83 1.40 25.03
CA ASN A 2 3.39 1.48 25.32
C ASN A 2 2.89 2.91 25.06
N LEU A 3 1.77 3.04 24.34
CA LEU A 3 1.16 4.32 23.99
C LEU A 3 -0.25 4.39 24.61
N THR A 4 -0.53 5.45 25.36
CA THR A 4 -1.87 5.73 25.90
C THR A 4 -2.47 6.91 25.15
N LEU A 5 -3.68 6.72 24.60
CA LEU A 5 -4.38 7.71 23.79
C LEU A 5 -5.69 8.09 24.46
N SER A 6 -5.96 9.40 24.58
CA SER A 6 -7.28 9.90 24.97
C SER A 6 -8.10 10.17 23.72
N VAL A 7 -9.17 9.40 23.51
CA VAL A 7 -10.03 9.47 22.31
C VAL A 7 -11.49 9.29 22.73
N ASP A 8 -12.41 9.94 22.03
CA ASP A 8 -13.85 9.76 22.23
C ASP A 8 -14.25 8.28 22.02
N GLU A 9 -15.03 7.74 22.96
CA GLU A 9 -15.43 6.33 22.96
C GLU A 9 -16.24 5.94 21.70
N ARG A 10 -17.02 6.86 21.13
CA ARG A 10 -17.78 6.65 19.89
C ARG A 10 -16.84 6.43 18.71
N ILE A 11 -15.71 7.12 18.69
CA ILE A 11 -14.67 6.95 17.66
C ILE A 11 -14.01 5.58 17.84
N VAL A 12 -13.65 5.21 19.07
CA VAL A 12 -13.04 3.91 19.38
C VAL A 12 -13.94 2.75 18.94
N ARG A 13 -15.25 2.84 19.16
CA ARG A 13 -16.22 1.82 18.71
C ARG A 13 -16.28 1.70 17.18
N LYS A 14 -16.31 2.84 16.47
CA LYS A 14 -16.31 2.85 15.00
C LYS A 14 -15.01 2.28 14.43
N ALA A 15 -13.87 2.71 14.98
CA ALA A 15 -12.55 2.25 14.55
C ALA A 15 -12.37 0.75 14.79
N ARG A 16 -12.88 0.22 15.92
CA ARG A 16 -12.88 -1.22 16.20
C ARG A 16 -13.68 -2.00 15.16
N LYS A 17 -14.90 -1.57 14.85
CA LYS A 17 -15.74 -2.22 13.84
C LYS A 17 -15.08 -2.22 12.45
N ALA A 18 -14.42 -1.11 12.09
CA ALA A 18 -13.68 -1.02 10.84
C ALA A 18 -12.47 -1.98 10.83
N ALA A 19 -11.69 -2.02 11.91
CA ALA A 19 -10.55 -2.93 12.03
C ALA A 19 -10.98 -4.40 11.94
N GLU A 20 -12.08 -4.77 12.61
CA GLU A 20 -12.65 -6.12 12.55
C GLU A 20 -13.07 -6.50 11.12
N SER A 21 -13.65 -5.57 10.36
CA SER A 21 -13.99 -5.81 8.95
C SER A 21 -12.76 -6.01 8.04
N MET A 22 -11.60 -5.49 8.46
CA MET A 22 -10.31 -5.69 7.82
C MET A 22 -9.54 -6.90 8.39
N GLY A 23 -10.15 -7.70 9.27
CA GLY A 23 -9.54 -8.88 9.88
C GLY A 23 -8.43 -8.57 10.90
N MET A 24 -8.41 -7.36 11.47
CA MET A 24 -7.37 -6.93 12.42
C MET A 24 -7.96 -6.29 13.68
N SER A 25 -7.18 -6.27 14.76
CA SER A 25 -7.53 -5.55 15.99
C SER A 25 -7.26 -4.05 15.87
N LEU A 26 -7.96 -3.24 16.67
CA LEU A 26 -7.72 -1.79 16.73
C LEU A 26 -6.25 -1.45 17.03
N ASN A 27 -5.61 -2.19 17.93
CA ASN A 27 -4.20 -1.97 18.26
C ASN A 27 -3.27 -2.29 17.08
N GLN A 28 -3.57 -3.31 16.27
CA GLN A 28 -2.81 -3.60 15.06
C GLN A 28 -2.98 -2.48 14.03
N ALA A 29 -4.21 -1.97 13.85
CA ALA A 29 -4.47 -0.85 12.95
C ALA A 29 -3.71 0.41 13.37
N VAL A 30 -3.70 0.75 14.67
CA VAL A 30 -2.94 1.90 15.21
C VAL A 30 -1.44 1.71 15.02
N ARG A 31 -0.92 0.51 15.27
CA ARG A 31 0.51 0.22 15.05
C ARG A 31 0.90 0.41 13.59
N ARG A 32 0.15 -0.18 12.67
CA ARG A 32 0.38 -0.05 11.23
C ARG A 32 0.33 1.41 10.78
N PHE A 33 -0.65 2.17 11.24
CA PHE A 33 -0.74 3.60 10.93
C PHE A 33 0.48 4.38 11.43
N LEU A 34 1.00 4.07 12.63
CA LEU A 34 2.22 4.71 13.14
C LEU A 34 3.47 4.28 12.37
N GLU A 35 3.53 3.03 11.91
CA GLU A 35 4.60 2.53 11.04
C GLU A 35 4.57 3.24 9.69
N GLU A 36 3.42 3.32 9.03
CA GLU A 36 3.21 4.09 7.79
C GLU A 36 3.58 5.57 7.99
N LEU A 37 3.11 6.19 9.06
CA LEU A 37 3.41 7.59 9.39
C LEU A 37 4.90 7.84 9.66
N ALA A 38 5.59 6.86 10.26
CA ALA A 38 7.02 6.92 10.48
C ALA A 38 7.85 6.66 9.20
N GLY A 39 7.19 6.47 8.04
CA GLY A 39 7.85 6.12 6.78
C GLY A 39 8.30 4.67 6.72
N GLY A 40 7.69 3.80 7.54
CA GLY A 40 7.95 2.37 7.59
C GLY A 40 7.53 1.65 6.31
N ASP A 41 6.50 2.12 5.61
CA ASP A 41 6.23 1.82 4.20
C ASP A 41 6.86 2.94 3.37
N SER A 42 8.19 2.91 3.28
CA SER A 42 8.93 3.89 2.49
C SER A 42 8.70 3.60 1.00
N ALA A 43 8.52 4.65 0.22
CA ALA A 43 8.60 4.56 -1.24
C ALA A 43 9.86 3.81 -1.69
N ASP A 44 10.94 3.89 -0.92
CA ASP A 44 12.18 3.14 -1.17
C ASP A 44 11.99 1.62 -1.08
N ARG A 45 11.16 1.11 -0.16
CA ARG A 45 10.84 -0.32 -0.09
C ARG A 45 10.00 -0.74 -1.29
N ASP A 46 8.98 0.04 -1.65
CA ASP A 46 8.14 -0.23 -2.82
C ASP A 46 8.96 -0.20 -4.13
N ILE A 47 9.89 0.75 -4.26
CA ILE A 47 10.82 0.84 -5.39
C ILE A 47 11.76 -0.37 -5.41
N ALA A 48 12.28 -0.80 -4.26
CA ALA A 48 13.15 -1.97 -4.17
C ALA A 48 12.40 -3.26 -4.56
N GLU A 49 11.17 -3.44 -4.06
CA GLU A 49 10.32 -4.58 -4.42
C GLU A 49 9.98 -4.56 -5.92
N LEU A 50 9.59 -3.41 -6.45
CA LEU A 50 9.30 -3.24 -7.88
C LEU A 50 10.53 -3.59 -8.74
N THR A 51 11.72 -3.18 -8.31
CA THR A 51 12.98 -3.48 -9.00
C THR A 51 13.23 -4.99 -9.00
N GLU A 52 13.15 -5.66 -7.84
CA GLU A 52 13.33 -7.10 -7.73
C GLU A 52 12.34 -7.88 -8.60
N LEU A 53 11.05 -7.52 -8.57
CA LEU A 53 10.02 -8.16 -9.38
C LEU A 53 10.24 -7.92 -10.88
N SER A 54 10.72 -6.74 -11.26
CA SER A 54 11.03 -6.41 -12.66
C SER A 54 12.23 -7.21 -13.17
N GLU A 55 13.26 -7.42 -12.35
CA GLU A 55 14.43 -8.24 -12.69
C GLU A 55 14.08 -9.73 -12.83
N ARG A 56 13.16 -10.23 -11.97
CA ARG A 56 12.73 -11.63 -11.97
C ARG A 56 11.71 -11.96 -13.07
N SER A 57 11.08 -10.96 -13.65
CA SER A 57 10.04 -11.13 -14.66
C SER A 57 10.64 -11.01 -16.07
N GLU A 58 10.45 -12.02 -16.91
CA GLU A 58 10.84 -11.95 -18.33
C GLU A 58 9.92 -11.04 -19.16
N GLY A 59 8.88 -10.46 -18.52
CA GLY A 59 7.83 -9.72 -19.20
C GLY A 59 6.94 -10.63 -20.06
N ARG A 60 5.70 -10.21 -20.32
CA ARG A 60 4.78 -10.96 -21.20
C ARG A 60 4.18 -10.08 -22.28
N SER A 61 5.01 -9.25 -22.90
CA SER A 61 4.59 -8.33 -23.97
C SER A 61 4.15 -9.06 -25.24
N ARG A 62 4.33 -10.39 -25.35
CA ARG A 62 3.92 -11.21 -26.52
C ARG A 62 4.44 -10.65 -27.86
N GLY A 63 5.64 -10.08 -27.85
CA GLY A 63 6.24 -9.45 -29.03
C GLY A 63 5.77 -8.04 -29.31
N TRP A 64 4.86 -7.47 -28.52
CA TRP A 64 4.51 -6.06 -28.59
C TRP A 64 5.74 -5.21 -28.32
N ARG A 65 6.01 -4.29 -29.24
CA ARG A 65 7.08 -3.31 -29.17
C ARG A 65 6.43 -1.95 -29.26
N PHE A 66 6.86 -1.03 -28.39
CA PHE A 66 6.39 0.33 -28.44
C PHE A 66 6.66 0.92 -29.83
N ASN A 67 5.59 1.32 -30.52
CA ASN A 67 5.64 2.10 -31.75
C ASN A 67 5.04 3.47 -31.49
N ARG A 68 5.85 4.53 -31.62
CA ARG A 68 5.39 5.91 -31.42
C ARG A 68 4.35 6.34 -32.46
N GLU A 69 4.26 5.67 -33.61
CA GLU A 69 3.27 6.05 -34.62
C GLU A 69 1.85 5.60 -34.21
N GLU A 70 1.72 4.52 -33.44
CA GLU A 70 0.43 4.00 -32.94
C GLU A 70 -0.28 5.00 -32.01
N ILE A 71 0.46 5.85 -31.28
CA ILE A 71 -0.14 6.84 -30.37
C ILE A 71 -0.77 8.04 -31.11
N HIS A 72 -0.56 8.14 -32.42
CA HIS A 72 -1.07 9.23 -33.25
C HIS A 72 -2.19 8.79 -34.20
N GLU A 73 -2.55 7.51 -34.22
CA GLU A 73 -3.76 7.04 -34.90
C GLU A 73 -4.99 7.64 -34.19
N ARG A 74 -5.59 8.64 -34.82
CA ARG A 74 -6.95 9.09 -34.51
C ARG A 74 -7.91 8.31 -35.42
N PRO A 75 -9.04 7.78 -34.88
CA PRO A 75 -10.07 7.13 -35.69
C PRO A 75 -10.69 8.07 -36.72
#